data_AF-A0A4T0X2W8-F1
#
_entry.id   AF-A0A4T0X2W8-F1
#
_cell.length_a   1.000
_cell.length_b   1.000
_cell.length_c   1.000
_cell.angle_alpha   90.00
_cell.angle_beta   90.00
_cell.angle_gamma   90.00
#
_symmetry.space_group_name_H-M   'P 1'
#
loop_
_entity.id
_entity.type
_entity.pdbx_description
1 polymer ?
#
loop_
_entity_poly.entity_id
_entity_poly.type
_entity_poly.pdbx_seq_one_letter_code
_entity_poly.pdbx_strand_id
1 'polypeptide(L)'
;MPVSIYAMDQVDEIEKVYLEFQAYDFDKSPTYKQTLNEVYNQYLIVLSDKDLEVRTELSQGIFNLNKIPVEDREQLQLQTKIFVFCSETDNILEVSDYQYWLAMKNPDTLKITEEPKVEEFKTTEKEVSGHIDDVITAFEPAEYTSNYQQVVDMIVNNKPIPGIKQIPKTILDPANASESNLAPRKKPWELKQEADDTTDP
;
A
#
# COMPACT_ATOMS: atom_id res chain seq x y z
N MET A 1 18.90 -0.49 -36.13
CA MET A 1 18.25 -1.07 -34.94
C MET A 1 16.78 -0.67 -35.00
N PRO A 2 15.84 -1.62 -35.14
CA PRO A 2 14.42 -1.26 -35.11
C PRO A 2 14.05 -0.92 -33.67
N VAL A 3 13.72 0.35 -33.44
CA VAL A 3 13.14 0.78 -32.16
C VAL A 3 11.78 0.09 -32.05
N SER A 4 11.59 -0.56 -30.91
CA SER A 4 10.48 -1.45 -30.58
C SER A 4 9.12 -0.83 -30.89
N ILE A 5 8.43 -1.40 -31.89
CA ILE A 5 7.05 -1.05 -32.27
C ILE A 5 6.07 -1.36 -31.11
N TYR A 6 6.49 -2.21 -30.16
CA TYR A 6 5.72 -2.58 -28.96
C TYR A 6 5.65 -1.49 -27.89
N ALA A 7 6.60 -0.55 -27.85
CA ALA A 7 6.58 0.52 -26.85
C ALA A 7 5.55 1.63 -27.18
N MET A 8 5.18 1.79 -28.45
CA MET A 8 4.16 2.77 -28.87
C MET A 8 2.74 2.29 -28.57
N ASP A 9 2.47 0.98 -28.73
CA ASP A 9 1.13 0.39 -28.52
C ASP A 9 0.68 0.45 -27.04
N GLN A 10 1.63 0.30 -26.10
CA GLN A 10 1.37 0.44 -24.66
C GLN A 10 1.16 1.89 -24.20
N VAL A 11 1.83 2.86 -24.84
CA VAL A 11 1.65 4.28 -24.51
C VAL A 11 0.27 4.78 -24.94
N ASP A 12 -0.23 4.31 -26.08
CA ASP A 12 -1.58 4.64 -26.58
C ASP A 12 -2.68 4.03 -25.69
N GLU A 13 -2.44 2.84 -25.12
CA GLU A 13 -3.39 2.16 -24.24
C GLU A 13 -3.51 2.86 -22.87
N ILE A 14 -2.38 3.30 -22.29
CA ILE A 14 -2.35 4.08 -21.04
C ILE A 14 -3.00 5.46 -21.24
N GLU A 15 -2.76 6.13 -22.36
CA GLU A 15 -3.40 7.42 -22.66
C GLU A 15 -4.93 7.28 -22.74
N LYS A 16 -5.43 6.18 -23.30
CA LYS A 16 -6.86 5.88 -23.32
C LYS A 16 -7.44 5.74 -21.91
N VAL A 17 -6.72 5.10 -20.99
CA VAL A 17 -7.13 4.99 -19.57
C VAL A 17 -7.21 6.38 -18.92
N TYR A 18 -6.27 7.29 -19.20
CA TYR A 18 -6.34 8.66 -18.66
C TYR A 18 -7.56 9.43 -19.18
N LEU A 19 -7.90 9.28 -20.46
CA LEU A 19 -9.08 9.89 -21.04
C LEU A 19 -10.37 9.31 -20.45
N GLU A 20 -10.39 8.00 -20.21
CA GLU A 20 -11.50 7.31 -19.56
C GLU A 20 -11.67 7.79 -18.11
N PHE A 21 -10.57 7.94 -17.36
CA PHE A 21 -10.55 8.50 -16.01
C PHE A 21 -11.10 9.94 -15.98
N GLN A 22 -10.73 10.79 -16.95
CA GLN A 22 -11.26 12.16 -17.05
C GLN A 22 -12.75 12.21 -17.39
N ALA A 23 -13.22 11.27 -18.22
CA ALA A 23 -14.62 11.17 -18.61
C ALA A 23 -15.49 10.46 -17.55
N TYR A 24 -14.87 9.79 -16.59
CA TYR A 24 -15.56 9.01 -15.58
C TYR A 24 -16.36 9.90 -14.61
N ASP A 25 -17.61 9.49 -14.36
CA ASP A 25 -18.56 10.25 -13.54
C ASP A 25 -18.54 9.77 -12.08
N PHE A 26 -17.65 10.36 -11.29
CA PHE A 26 -17.49 10.06 -9.87
C PHE A 26 -18.69 10.44 -9.00
N ASP A 27 -19.59 11.31 -9.47
CA ASP A 27 -20.76 11.73 -8.70
C ASP A 27 -21.85 10.64 -8.66
N LYS A 28 -21.87 9.77 -9.67
CA LYS A 28 -22.78 8.62 -9.77
C LYS A 28 -22.34 7.43 -8.93
N SER A 29 -21.04 7.26 -8.66
CA SER A 29 -20.55 6.15 -7.84
C SER A 29 -20.82 6.41 -6.35
N PRO A 30 -21.67 5.60 -5.68
CA PRO A 30 -21.84 5.71 -4.23
C PRO A 30 -20.56 5.30 -3.49
N THR A 31 -19.77 4.39 -4.09
CA THR A 31 -18.48 3.92 -3.58
C THR A 31 -17.51 5.08 -3.41
N TYR A 32 -17.47 6.01 -4.37
CA TYR A 32 -16.60 7.18 -4.30
C TYR A 32 -16.86 8.02 -3.05
N LYS A 33 -18.12 8.37 -2.78
CA LYS A 33 -18.48 9.22 -1.62
C LYS A 33 -18.17 8.52 -0.30
N GLN A 34 -18.43 7.21 -0.22
CA GLN A 34 -18.12 6.42 0.96
C GLN A 34 -16.61 6.33 1.21
N THR A 35 -15.83 5.95 0.19
CA THR A 35 -14.37 5.84 0.31
C THR A 35 -13.73 7.20 0.62
N LEU A 36 -14.22 8.28 0.01
CA LEU A 36 -13.70 9.62 0.27
C LEU A 36 -13.93 10.05 1.73
N ASN A 37 -15.10 9.75 2.28
CA ASN A 37 -15.39 10.01 3.68
C ASN A 37 -14.45 9.23 4.60
N GLU A 38 -14.24 7.93 4.32
CA GLU A 38 -13.32 7.09 5.09
C GLU A 38 -11.89 7.63 5.04
N VAL A 39 -11.41 8.01 3.85
CA VAL A 39 -10.07 8.60 3.66
C VAL A 39 -9.92 9.90 4.47
N TYR A 40 -10.93 10.78 4.48
CA TYR A 40 -10.90 11.98 5.31
C TYR A 40 -10.92 11.67 6.81
N ASN A 41 -11.71 10.69 7.24
CA ASN A 41 -11.75 10.29 8.64
C ASN A 41 -10.40 9.75 9.10
N GLN A 42 -9.76 8.90 8.29
CA GLN A 42 -8.41 8.38 8.52
C GLN A 42 -7.38 9.52 8.57
N TYR A 43 -7.47 10.48 7.65
CA TYR A 43 -6.58 11.63 7.67
C TYR A 43 -6.74 12.49 8.94
N LEU A 44 -7.99 12.72 9.38
CA LEU A 44 -8.27 13.43 10.63
C LEU A 44 -7.75 12.68 11.86
N ILE A 45 -7.77 11.34 11.87
CA ILE A 45 -7.15 10.52 12.92
C ILE A 45 -5.64 10.82 12.99
N VAL A 46 -4.94 10.78 11.86
CA VAL A 46 -3.50 11.08 11.80
C VAL A 46 -3.20 12.53 12.21
N LEU A 47 -4.05 13.48 11.82
CA LEU A 47 -3.92 14.87 12.27
C LEU A 47 -4.17 15.03 13.77
N SER A 48 -5.03 14.21 14.36
CA SER A 48 -5.35 14.26 15.80
C SER A 48 -4.15 13.93 16.70
N ASP A 49 -3.17 13.19 16.18
CA ASP A 49 -1.92 12.93 16.91
C ASP A 49 -1.05 14.19 17.03
N LYS A 50 -1.19 15.12 16.06
CA LYS A 50 -0.42 16.37 15.99
C LYS A 50 -1.18 17.56 16.58
N ASP A 51 -2.50 17.60 16.42
CA ASP A 51 -3.36 18.72 16.82
C ASP A 51 -4.35 18.32 17.92
N LEU A 52 -4.25 19.01 19.05
CA LEU A 52 -5.08 18.80 20.23
C LEU A 52 -6.56 19.16 19.98
N GLU A 53 -6.85 20.17 19.15
CA GLU A 53 -8.23 20.56 18.82
C GLU A 53 -8.92 19.46 18.03
N VAL A 54 -8.25 18.97 16.97
CA VAL A 54 -8.76 17.89 16.12
C VAL A 54 -9.03 16.64 16.95
N ARG A 55 -8.13 16.29 17.87
CA ARG A 55 -8.34 15.16 18.79
C ARG A 55 -9.55 15.31 19.69
N THR A 56 -9.77 16.53 20.21
CA THR A 56 -10.90 16.81 21.08
C THR A 56 -12.22 16.70 20.31
N GLU A 57 -12.29 17.26 19.11
CA GLU A 57 -13.45 17.19 18.22
C GLU A 57 -13.74 15.75 17.79
N LEU A 58 -12.70 14.99 17.42
CA LEU A 58 -12.83 13.59 17.02
C LEU A 58 -13.35 12.71 18.17
N SER A 59 -12.90 12.96 19.40
CA SER A 59 -13.40 12.27 20.60
C SER A 59 -14.88 12.56 20.88
N GLN A 60 -15.40 13.70 20.40
CA GLN A 60 -16.80 14.10 20.48
C GLN A 60 -17.63 13.60 19.27
N GLY A 61 -17.00 12.87 18.35
CA GLY A 61 -17.64 12.38 17.11
C GLY A 61 -17.85 13.46 16.05
N ILE A 62 -17.11 14.58 16.13
CA ILE A 62 -17.20 15.70 15.20
C ILE A 62 -16.06 15.59 14.19
N PHE A 63 -16.41 15.40 12.91
CA PHE A 63 -15.46 15.32 11.80
C PHE A 63 -15.44 16.65 11.04
N ASN A 64 -14.49 17.52 11.40
CA ASN A 64 -14.37 18.84 10.78
C ASN A 64 -13.45 18.80 9.55
N LEU A 65 -14.05 18.70 8.35
CA LEU A 65 -13.32 18.74 7.08
C LEU A 65 -12.57 20.08 6.86
N ASN A 66 -12.97 21.16 7.52
CA ASN A 66 -12.29 22.47 7.40
C ASN A 66 -10.92 22.49 8.07
N LYS A 67 -10.59 21.50 8.92
CA LYS A 67 -9.28 21.35 9.54
C LYS A 67 -8.25 20.74 8.58
N ILE A 68 -8.72 20.13 7.48
CA ILE A 68 -7.87 19.56 6.44
C ILE A 68 -7.43 20.71 5.51
N PRO A 69 -6.12 20.92 5.29
CA PRO A 69 -5.62 21.86 4.30
C PRO A 69 -6.23 21.62 2.91
N VAL A 70 -6.41 22.69 2.13
CA VAL A 70 -7.10 22.59 0.84
C VAL A 70 -6.28 21.74 -0.14
N GLU A 71 -4.97 21.87 -0.09
CA GLU A 71 -4.00 21.13 -0.90
C GLU A 71 -4.10 19.62 -0.62
N ASP A 72 -4.07 19.25 0.66
CA ASP A 72 -4.22 17.85 1.08
C ASP A 72 -5.58 17.31 0.68
N ARG A 73 -6.63 18.11 0.79
CA ARG A 73 -7.99 17.71 0.41
C ARG A 73 -8.09 17.39 -1.07
N GLU A 74 -7.46 18.18 -1.94
CA GLU A 74 -7.43 17.93 -3.38
C GLU A 74 -6.63 16.67 -3.71
N GLN A 75 -5.48 16.46 -3.05
CA GLN A 75 -4.69 15.23 -3.20
C GLN A 75 -5.45 13.98 -2.76
N LEU A 76 -6.09 14.02 -1.59
CA LEU A 76 -6.89 12.91 -1.06
C LEU A 76 -8.09 12.61 -1.99
N GLN A 77 -8.71 13.64 -2.58
CA GLN A 77 -9.75 13.46 -3.59
C GLN A 77 -9.21 12.76 -4.83
N LEU A 78 -8.06 13.20 -5.36
CA LEU A 78 -7.45 12.60 -6.53
C LEU A 78 -7.07 11.14 -6.27
N GLN A 79 -6.40 10.86 -5.16
CA GLN A 79 -6.05 9.50 -4.73
C GLN A 79 -7.28 8.62 -4.61
N THR A 80 -8.36 9.12 -4.01
CA THR A 80 -9.60 8.37 -3.87
C THR A 80 -10.27 8.13 -5.21
N LYS A 81 -10.32 9.12 -6.10
CA LYS A 81 -10.85 8.97 -7.46
C LYS A 81 -10.10 7.86 -8.20
N ILE A 82 -8.77 7.90 -8.16
CA ILE A 82 -7.92 6.90 -8.80
C ILE A 82 -8.17 5.51 -8.21
N PHE A 83 -8.17 5.39 -6.88
CA PHE A 83 -8.46 4.12 -6.21
C PHE A 83 -9.80 3.53 -6.64
N VAL A 84 -10.86 4.33 -6.63
CA VAL A 84 -12.21 3.90 -7.00
C VAL A 84 -12.27 3.51 -8.47
N PHE A 85 -11.69 4.33 -9.35
CA PHE A 85 -11.61 4.04 -10.78
C PHE A 85 -10.89 2.71 -11.05
N CYS A 86 -9.72 2.50 -10.45
CA CYS A 86 -8.97 1.24 -10.57
C CYS A 86 -9.78 0.05 -10.03
N SER A 87 -10.54 0.25 -8.95
CA SER A 87 -11.37 -0.80 -8.36
C SER A 87 -12.60 -1.18 -9.20
N GLU A 88 -13.11 -0.28 -10.04
CA GLU A 88 -14.32 -0.49 -10.83
C GLU A 88 -14.05 -0.84 -12.30
N THR A 89 -12.90 -0.45 -12.84
CA THR A 89 -12.57 -0.61 -14.27
C THR A 89 -11.49 -1.65 -14.56
N ASP A 90 -10.93 -2.30 -13.52
CA ASP A 90 -9.77 -3.21 -13.60
C ASP A 90 -8.51 -2.60 -14.25
N ASN A 91 -8.52 -1.29 -14.54
CA ASN A 91 -7.37 -0.55 -15.03
C ASN A 91 -6.40 -0.22 -13.89
N ILE A 92 -5.11 -0.15 -14.22
CA ILE A 92 -4.07 0.25 -13.26
C ILE A 92 -3.63 1.67 -13.61
N LEU A 93 -3.75 2.58 -12.64
CA LEU A 93 -3.38 3.98 -12.80
C LEU A 93 -2.72 4.50 -11.53
N GLU A 94 -1.57 5.16 -11.68
CA GLU A 94 -0.83 5.79 -10.59
C GLU A 94 -1.07 7.31 -10.56
N VAL A 95 -1.04 7.88 -9.35
CA VAL A 95 -1.25 9.32 -9.11
C VAL A 95 -0.17 10.16 -9.79
N SER A 96 1.09 9.74 -9.65
CA SER A 96 2.28 10.39 -10.20
C SER A 96 2.20 10.46 -11.72
N ASP A 97 1.96 9.33 -12.39
CA ASP A 97 1.89 9.24 -13.84
C ASP A 97 0.77 10.10 -14.44
N TYR A 98 -0.41 10.10 -13.82
CA TYR A 98 -1.52 10.96 -14.26
C TYR A 98 -1.17 12.46 -14.13
N GLN A 99 -0.49 12.86 -13.07
CA GLN A 99 -0.04 14.25 -12.90
C GLN A 99 1.01 14.64 -13.95
N TYR A 100 1.96 13.76 -14.25
CA TYR A 100 2.94 13.99 -15.31
C TYR A 100 2.27 14.13 -16.67
N TRP A 101 1.33 13.24 -16.99
CA TRP A 101 0.56 13.31 -18.23
C TRP A 101 -0.24 14.62 -18.32
N LEU A 102 -0.84 15.06 -17.22
CA LEU A 102 -1.58 16.32 -17.17
C LEU A 102 -0.66 17.53 -17.41
N ALA A 103 0.54 17.53 -16.81
CA ALA A 103 1.55 18.57 -17.01
C ALA A 103 2.09 18.59 -18.45
N MET A 104 2.19 17.42 -19.09
CA MET A 104 2.62 17.31 -20.49
C MET A 104 1.55 17.82 -21.47
N LYS A 105 0.26 17.61 -21.17
CA LYS A 105 -0.87 18.09 -21.99
C LYS A 105 -1.15 19.59 -21.83
N ASN A 106 -0.87 20.15 -20.66
CA ASN A 106 -1.06 21.57 -20.34
C ASN A 106 0.29 22.24 -20.04
N PRO A 107 1.04 22.71 -21.04
CA PRO A 107 2.33 23.37 -20.82
C PRO A 107 2.24 24.70 -20.04
N ASP A 108 1.02 25.23 -19.84
CA ASP A 108 0.77 26.52 -19.17
C ASP A 108 0.66 26.41 -17.62
N THR A 109 0.66 25.19 -17.06
CA THR A 109 0.66 24.97 -15.59
C THR A 109 2.06 24.91 -14.96
N LEU A 110 3.12 25.09 -15.73
CA LEU A 110 4.49 25.22 -15.22
C LEU A 110 4.74 26.63 -14.64
N LYS A 111 4.18 26.90 -13.47
CA LYS A 111 4.81 27.81 -12.50
C LYS A 111 5.56 26.98 -11.46
N ILE A 112 6.81 26.73 -11.81
CA ILE A 112 8.00 26.55 -10.94
C ILE A 112 7.68 26.63 -9.44
N THR A 113 7.88 25.51 -8.75
CA THR A 113 8.57 25.51 -7.46
C THR A 113 9.60 24.39 -7.49
N GLU A 114 10.72 24.68 -8.16
CA GLU A 114 12.05 24.16 -7.80
C GLU A 114 12.75 25.39 -7.20
N GLU A 115 13.10 25.43 -5.92
CA GLU A 115 14.32 24.83 -5.37
C GLU A 115 14.12 24.19 -3.98
N PRO A 116 14.96 23.19 -3.64
CA PRO A 116 14.92 22.45 -2.40
C PRO A 116 15.55 23.25 -1.26
N LYS A 117 14.77 23.57 -0.21
CA LYS A 117 15.32 23.94 1.09
C LYS A 117 15.30 22.72 2.01
N VAL A 118 16.51 22.26 2.30
CA VAL A 118 16.84 21.19 3.24
C VAL A 118 16.40 21.61 4.64
N GLU A 119 15.26 21.13 5.13
CA GLU A 119 14.91 21.11 6.56
C GLU A 119 14.29 19.74 6.89
N GLU A 120 15.19 18.80 7.18
CA GLU A 120 15.15 17.77 8.21
C GLU A 120 13.79 17.46 8.89
N PHE A 121 13.10 16.39 8.44
CA PHE A 121 12.16 15.64 9.28
C PHE A 121 12.24 14.13 9.00
N LYS A 122 13.09 13.47 9.78
CA LYS A 122 12.81 12.29 10.62
C LYS A 122 11.67 11.36 10.17
N THR A 123 12.07 10.15 9.74
CA THR A 123 11.51 8.80 10.03
C THR A 123 9.97 8.67 9.99
N THR A 124 9.33 7.71 9.32
CA THR A 124 9.48 6.27 9.53
C THR A 124 8.48 5.55 8.58
N GLU A 125 8.94 4.46 7.97
CA GLU A 125 8.20 3.24 7.53
C GLU A 125 7.18 3.33 6.39
N LYS A 126 7.58 2.77 5.23
CA LYS A 126 6.79 1.68 4.65
C LYS A 126 7.69 0.62 4.00
N GLU A 127 7.72 -0.53 4.68
CA GLU A 127 7.77 -1.88 4.11
C GLU A 127 6.79 -2.00 2.91
N VAL A 128 6.87 -2.89 1.92
CA VAL A 128 7.65 -4.08 1.57
C VAL A 128 7.16 -4.50 0.17
N SER A 129 7.96 -5.31 -0.54
CA SER A 129 7.60 -6.19 -1.68
C SER A 129 7.31 -5.51 -3.03
N GLY A 130 7.98 -5.82 -4.14
CA GLY A 130 8.95 -6.88 -4.46
C GLY A 130 8.53 -7.62 -5.73
N HIS A 131 9.42 -7.73 -6.72
CA HIS A 131 9.60 -8.95 -7.52
C HIS A 131 10.94 -8.95 -8.27
N ILE A 132 11.81 -9.85 -7.79
CA ILE A 132 12.55 -10.87 -8.54
C ILE A 132 11.84 -11.25 -9.87
N ASP A 133 12.43 -11.43 -11.05
CA ASP A 133 13.78 -11.80 -11.44
C ASP A 133 14.02 -11.30 -12.87
N ASP A 134 15.30 -11.11 -13.20
CA ASP A 134 15.88 -11.10 -14.55
C ASP A 134 15.87 -9.76 -15.32
N VAL A 135 16.88 -8.92 -15.06
CA VAL A 135 17.77 -8.35 -16.09
C VAL A 135 19.07 -7.92 -15.42
N ILE A 136 20.12 -8.67 -15.68
CA ILE A 136 21.51 -8.29 -15.42
C ILE A 136 21.86 -7.16 -16.39
N THR A 137 21.97 -5.92 -15.93
CA THR A 137 22.83 -4.88 -16.53
C THR A 137 23.09 -3.76 -15.52
N ALA A 138 24.31 -3.71 -15.00
CA ALA A 138 25.00 -2.56 -14.41
C ALA A 138 24.13 -1.54 -13.62
N PHE A 139 23.64 -1.96 -12.45
CA PHE A 139 23.27 -0.99 -11.41
C PHE A 139 24.56 -0.56 -10.69
N GLU A 140 24.88 0.73 -10.77
CA GLU A 140 25.81 1.33 -9.81
C GLU A 140 25.27 1.05 -8.40
N PRO A 141 26.10 0.57 -7.46
CA PRO A 141 25.60 0.23 -6.14
C PRO A 141 25.17 1.54 -5.47
N ALA A 142 23.85 1.71 -5.30
CA ALA A 142 23.32 2.66 -4.33
C ALA A 142 24.09 2.43 -3.03
N GLU A 143 24.68 3.50 -2.48
CA GLU A 143 25.49 3.40 -1.27
C GLU A 143 24.60 2.91 -0.13
N TYR A 144 24.65 1.60 0.12
CA TYR A 144 23.90 1.01 1.20
C TYR A 144 24.42 1.57 2.52
N THR A 145 23.52 1.80 3.46
CA THR A 145 23.90 2.12 4.84
C THR A 145 24.90 1.08 5.37
N SER A 146 25.90 1.56 6.13
CA SER A 146 27.01 0.75 6.66
C SER A 146 26.56 -0.55 7.34
N ASN A 147 25.37 -0.57 7.95
CA ASN A 147 24.79 -1.77 8.57
C ASN A 147 24.45 -2.86 7.54
N TYR A 148 23.76 -2.49 6.46
CA TYR A 148 23.36 -3.47 5.44
C TYR A 148 24.58 -4.08 4.75
N GLN A 149 25.59 -3.26 4.44
CA GLN A 149 26.82 -3.74 3.81
C GLN A 149 27.55 -4.79 4.68
N GLN A 150 27.55 -4.62 6.00
CA GLN A 150 28.12 -5.59 6.94
C GLN A 150 27.33 -6.91 6.93
N VAL A 151 26.00 -6.86 6.88
CA VAL A 151 25.17 -8.06 6.81
C VAL A 151 25.37 -8.80 5.49
N VAL A 152 25.46 -8.08 4.37
CA VAL A 152 25.77 -8.67 3.06
C VAL A 152 27.15 -9.34 3.07
N ASP A 153 28.18 -8.68 3.61
CA ASP A 153 29.51 -9.29 3.75
C ASP A 153 29.47 -10.58 4.58
N MET A 154 28.68 -10.59 5.66
CA MET A 154 28.51 -11.80 6.47
C MET A 154 27.81 -12.92 5.70
N ILE A 155 26.77 -12.61 4.92
CA ILE A 155 26.06 -13.60 4.09
C ILE A 155 26.98 -14.16 3.01
N VAL A 156 27.64 -13.29 2.24
CA VAL A 156 28.50 -13.67 1.11
C VAL A 156 29.67 -14.53 1.58
N ASN A 157 30.26 -14.20 2.74
CA ASN A 157 31.38 -14.96 3.31
C ASN A 157 30.95 -16.12 4.22
N ASN A 158 29.66 -16.46 4.31
CA ASN A 158 29.13 -17.49 5.21
C ASN A 158 29.56 -17.30 6.69
N LYS A 159 29.67 -16.05 7.15
CA LYS A 159 29.92 -15.73 8.56
C LYS A 159 28.61 -15.87 9.36
N PRO A 160 28.68 -16.32 10.62
CA PRO A 160 27.50 -16.42 11.47
C PRO A 160 26.90 -15.03 11.73
N ILE A 161 25.61 -14.87 11.46
CA ILE A 161 24.90 -13.62 11.70
C ILE A 161 24.52 -13.55 13.19
N PRO A 162 24.86 -12.47 13.91
CA PRO A 162 24.51 -12.30 15.31
C PRO A 162 23.00 -12.48 15.55
N GLY A 163 22.63 -13.24 16.58
CA GLY A 163 21.23 -13.48 16.96
C GLY A 163 20.49 -14.54 16.14
N ILE A 164 21.08 -15.07 15.06
CA ILE A 164 20.48 -16.17 14.27
C ILE A 164 21.03 -17.51 14.75
N LYS A 165 20.12 -18.45 15.06
CA LYS A 165 20.49 -19.83 15.42
C LYS A 165 20.59 -20.67 14.14
N GLN A 166 21.71 -21.38 13.98
CA GLN A 166 21.87 -22.32 12.89
C GLN A 166 20.96 -23.54 13.12
N ILE A 167 20.00 -23.74 12.22
CA ILE A 167 19.17 -24.95 12.22
C ILE A 167 19.93 -26.01 11.39
N PRO A 168 20.25 -27.18 11.96
CA PRO A 168 20.82 -28.26 11.18
C PRO A 168 19.80 -28.73 10.12
N LYS A 169 20.28 -29.20 8.96
CA LYS A 169 19.44 -29.83 7.92
C LYS A 169 18.99 -31.24 8.37
N THR A 170 18.43 -31.33 9.56
CA THR A 170 17.92 -32.58 10.11
C THR A 170 16.47 -32.70 9.68
N ILE A 171 16.21 -33.62 8.76
CA ILE A 171 14.85 -34.09 8.50
C ILE A 171 14.51 -35.00 9.69
N LEU A 172 13.50 -34.61 10.48
CA LEU A 172 12.99 -35.49 11.53
C LEU A 172 12.40 -36.72 10.86
N ASP A 173 12.90 -37.92 11.18
CA ASP A 173 12.31 -39.16 10.70
C ASP A 173 10.83 -39.18 11.08
N PRO A 174 9.92 -39.61 10.18
CA PRO A 174 8.48 -39.64 10.47
C PRO A 174 8.15 -40.55 11.66
N ALA A 175 9.04 -41.48 12.02
CA ALA A 175 8.91 -42.33 13.20
C ALA A 175 9.13 -41.58 14.53
N ASN A 176 9.79 -40.42 14.52
CA ASN A 176 10.04 -39.58 15.69
C ASN A 176 9.12 -38.35 15.74
N ALA A 177 8.20 -38.21 14.78
CA ALA A 177 7.22 -37.13 14.78
C ALA A 177 6.22 -37.36 15.93
N SER A 178 5.97 -36.30 16.71
CA SER A 178 4.95 -36.36 17.77
C SER A 178 3.56 -36.33 17.15
N GLU A 179 2.71 -37.30 17.50
CA GLU A 179 1.31 -37.32 17.08
C GLU A 179 0.47 -36.37 17.92
N SER A 180 -0.40 -35.58 17.27
CA SER A 180 -1.35 -34.71 17.96
C SER A 180 -2.48 -35.54 18.57
N ASN A 181 -2.41 -35.82 19.87
CA ASN A 181 -3.44 -36.59 20.61
C ASN A 181 -4.54 -35.70 21.25
N LEU A 182 -4.43 -34.37 21.11
CA LEU A 182 -5.37 -33.45 21.73
C LEU A 182 -6.70 -33.41 20.98
N ALA A 183 -7.79 -33.72 21.68
CA ALA A 183 -9.13 -33.55 21.14
C ALA A 183 -9.41 -32.07 20.85
N PRO A 184 -9.95 -31.72 19.66
CA PRO A 184 -10.29 -30.34 19.35
C PRO A 184 -11.38 -29.85 20.30
N ARG A 185 -11.20 -28.66 20.87
CA ARG A 185 -12.21 -28.05 21.73
C ARG A 185 -13.43 -27.69 20.88
N LYS A 186 -14.58 -28.29 21.19
CA LYS A 186 -15.86 -27.91 20.58
C LYS A 186 -16.15 -26.42 20.81
N LYS A 187 -16.65 -25.78 19.77
CA LYS A 187 -17.02 -24.36 19.81
C LYS A 187 -18.34 -24.21 20.58
N PRO A 188 -18.56 -23.07 21.29
CA PRO A 188 -19.76 -22.88 22.11
C PRO A 188 -21.09 -23.02 21.36
N TRP A 189 -21.10 -22.79 20.05
CA TRP A 189 -22.29 -22.93 19.21
C TRP A 189 -22.58 -24.38 18.79
N GLU A 190 -21.58 -25.27 18.77
CA GLU A 190 -21.76 -26.70 18.47
C GLU A 190 -22.48 -27.43 19.61
N LEU A 191 -22.25 -27.00 20.85
CA LEU A 191 -22.94 -27.51 22.05
C LEU A 191 -24.45 -27.19 22.04
N LYS A 192 -24.86 -26.13 21.32
CA LYS A 192 -26.26 -25.70 21.28
C LYS A 192 -27.10 -26.49 20.26
N GLN A 193 -26.47 -26.99 19.20
CA GLN A 193 -27.15 -27.77 18.17
C GLN A 193 -27.44 -29.22 18.62
N GLU A 194 -26.56 -29.83 19.41
CA GLU A 194 -26.78 -31.20 19.93
C GLU A 194 -27.97 -31.29 20.92
N ALA A 195 -28.32 -30.18 21.60
CA ALA A 195 -29.42 -30.14 22.56
C ALA A 195 -30.82 -30.01 21.93
N ASP A 196 -30.93 -29.50 20.69
CA ASP A 196 -32.21 -29.36 19.98
C ASP A 196 -32.61 -30.64 19.22
N ASP A 197 -31.65 -31.52 18.88
CA ASP A 197 -31.89 -32.72 18.06
C ASP A 197 -32.26 -33.99 18.86
N THR A 198 -32.35 -33.92 20.20
CA THR A 198 -32.62 -35.10 21.06
C THR A 198 -34.02 -35.15 21.70
N THR A 199 -34.94 -34.28 21.30
CA THR A 199 -36.30 -34.25 21.88
C THR A 199 -37.40 -34.30 20.80
N ASP A 200 -37.69 -35.49 20.27
CA ASP A 200 -39.08 -35.92 19.98
C ASP A 200 -39.18 -37.41 19.56
N PRO A 201 -39.97 -38.25 20.24
CA PRO A 201 -40.62 -39.44 19.67
C PRO A 201 -42.02 -39.15 19.10
#